data_AF-A0A1R3RHB1-F1
#
_entry.id   AF-A0A1R3RHB1-F1
#
_cell.length_a   1.000
_cell.length_b   1.000
_cell.length_c   1.000
_cell.angle_alpha   90.00
_cell.angle_beta   90.00
_cell.angle_gamma   90.00
#
_symmetry.space_group_name_H-M   'P 1'
#
loop_
_entity.id
_entity.type
_entity.pdbx_description
1 polymer ?
#
loop_
_entity_poly.entity_id
_entity_poly.type
_entity_poly.pdbx_seq_one_letter_code
_entity_poly.pdbx_strand_id
1 'polypeptide(L)'
;MPVRYGYTFYGNPGRHLPLSYTLASEVSEILGQKRIPCVLIEDLLFRVLGYKGCNQHLDFAVQDFHLQAAINILREKGYNDTFYQNCTTFAEEREKRYDAHMKPDHWFHLYDRIPVHLPLPGHNLPTPPPSPAKTHVDLRLHRISECFWALPPIPLTDTWLPNDRNYIRTDDPRLPVKPRQNYPNFGAFPPQIPTVIIPSPARVIEAIIRLKARDRKRRCRGRCWDRRFAHFMFIGRKANDANIPPPISGRLYELEAFDREFHDWWTSEMDYQCIRSFDLRRELETVL
;
A
#
# COMPACT_ATOMS: atom_id res chain seq x y z
N MET A 1 16.56 18.07 20.62
CA MET A 1 17.43 16.92 20.32
C MET A 1 16.90 16.24 19.05
N PRO A 2 17.72 16.01 18.01
CA PRO A 2 17.24 15.41 16.78
C PRO A 2 17.00 13.91 17.01
N VAL A 3 15.79 13.45 16.73
CA VAL A 3 15.44 12.03 16.72
C VAL A 3 16.23 11.39 15.58
N ARG A 4 17.23 10.57 15.91
CA ARG A 4 17.97 9.76 14.93
C ARG A 4 17.02 8.69 14.40
N TYR A 5 16.45 8.90 13.21
CA TYR A 5 15.81 7.82 12.47
C TYR A 5 16.90 6.90 11.93
N GLY A 6 17.04 5.72 12.54
CA GLY A 6 17.92 4.67 12.03
C GLY A 6 17.34 4.08 10.75
N TYR A 7 17.89 4.46 9.60
CA TYR A 7 17.57 3.84 8.32
C TYR A 7 18.14 2.41 8.29
N THR A 8 17.33 1.40 7.96
CA THR A 8 17.77 0.00 7.91
C THR A 8 17.61 -0.60 6.52
N PHE A 9 18.67 -1.30 6.13
CA PHE A 9 19.05 -1.81 4.82
C PHE A 9 18.65 -3.28 4.60
N TYR A 10 18.74 -3.70 3.33
CA TYR A 10 18.31 -4.97 2.72
C TYR A 10 19.00 -6.27 3.18
N GLY A 11 18.22 -7.37 3.13
CA GLY A 11 18.68 -8.72 2.79
C GLY A 11 19.43 -9.53 3.86
N ASN A 12 18.76 -9.99 4.92
CA ASN A 12 19.26 -11.09 5.78
C ASN A 12 18.10 -11.69 6.60
N PRO A 13 17.99 -13.02 6.82
CA PRO A 13 16.96 -13.60 7.70
C PRO A 13 17.00 -13.09 9.16
N GLY A 14 18.11 -12.48 9.58
CA GLY A 14 18.24 -11.78 10.87
C GLY A 14 17.92 -10.27 10.82
N ARG A 15 17.46 -9.73 9.70
CA ARG A 15 17.15 -8.30 9.50
C ARG A 15 15.85 -8.17 8.72
N HIS A 16 14.74 -8.02 9.45
CA HIS A 16 13.45 -7.70 8.86
C HIS A 16 13.57 -6.39 8.05
N LEU A 17 13.43 -6.52 6.75
CA LEU A 17 13.35 -5.41 5.80
C LEU A 17 12.09 -4.58 6.09
N PRO A 18 12.19 -3.30 6.49
CA PRO A 18 11.03 -2.45 6.45
C PRO A 18 10.86 -1.99 4.99
N LEU A 19 9.86 -2.51 4.30
CA LEU A 19 9.18 -1.67 3.31
C LEU A 19 8.87 -0.35 4.01
N SER A 20 9.43 0.72 3.46
CA SER A 20 9.59 1.97 4.15
C SER A 20 9.01 3.13 3.38
N TYR A 21 8.68 4.17 4.12
CA TYR A 21 8.30 5.45 3.54
C TYR A 21 9.39 6.00 2.62
N THR A 22 10.67 5.78 2.98
CA THR A 22 11.80 6.16 2.14
C THR A 22 11.82 5.42 0.81
N LEU A 23 11.63 4.10 0.79
CA LEU A 23 11.59 3.34 -0.46
C LEU A 23 10.40 3.73 -1.34
N ALA A 24 9.21 3.91 -0.73
CA ALA A 24 8.04 4.38 -1.44
C ALA A 24 8.26 5.77 -2.06
N SER A 25 8.83 6.70 -1.29
CA SER A 25 9.23 8.02 -1.76
C SER A 25 10.21 7.93 -2.92
N GLU A 26 11.25 7.11 -2.79
CA GLU A 26 12.28 6.97 -3.80
C GLU A 26 11.72 6.47 -5.15
N VAL A 27 10.88 5.42 -5.11
CA VAL A 27 10.20 4.90 -6.31
C VAL A 27 9.30 5.97 -6.92
N SER A 28 8.53 6.67 -6.09
CA SER A 28 7.65 7.75 -6.55
C SER A 28 8.42 8.90 -7.19
N GLU A 29 9.59 9.27 -6.65
CA GLU A 29 10.44 10.33 -7.20
C GLU A 29 11.10 9.90 -8.51
N ILE A 30 11.58 8.66 -8.61
CA ILE A 30 12.14 8.10 -9.85
C ILE A 30 11.13 8.21 -11.00
N LEU A 31 9.88 7.79 -10.75
CA LEU A 31 8.81 7.85 -11.74
C LEU A 31 8.37 9.30 -12.01
N GLY A 32 8.27 10.11 -10.95
CA GLY A 32 7.90 11.52 -11.03
C GLY A 32 8.87 12.38 -11.85
N GLN A 33 10.19 12.13 -11.75
CA GLN A 33 11.22 12.79 -12.58
C GLN A 33 11.03 12.56 -14.08
N LYS A 34 10.33 11.47 -14.44
CA LYS A 34 9.98 11.13 -15.84
C LYS A 34 8.52 11.44 -16.16
N ARG A 35 7.85 12.24 -15.33
CA ARG A 35 6.44 12.63 -15.45
C ARG A 35 5.48 11.43 -15.51
N ILE A 36 5.83 10.35 -14.81
CA ILE A 36 4.93 9.21 -14.60
C ILE A 36 4.34 9.32 -13.19
N PRO A 37 3.10 9.78 -13.05
CA PRO A 37 2.44 9.79 -11.76
C PRO A 37 2.08 8.35 -11.35
N CYS A 38 2.28 8.05 -10.07
CA CYS A 38 1.95 6.77 -9.46
C CYS A 38 1.21 7.00 -8.13
N VAL A 39 0.37 6.04 -7.75
CA VAL A 39 -0.31 6.04 -6.46
C VAL A 39 0.10 4.82 -5.65
N LEU A 40 0.41 5.04 -4.38
CA LEU A 40 0.70 3.97 -3.44
C LEU A 40 -0.59 3.24 -3.07
N ILE A 41 -0.57 1.91 -3.16
CA ILE A 41 -1.72 1.05 -2.88
C ILE A 41 -1.32 -0.10 -1.93
N GLU A 42 -2.30 -0.93 -1.57
CA GLU A 42 -2.12 -2.17 -0.79
C GLU A 42 -1.43 -1.96 0.57
N ASP A 43 -0.47 -2.83 0.92
CA ASP A 43 0.02 -3.03 2.29
C ASP A 43 0.50 -1.74 2.93
N LEU A 44 1.37 -0.97 2.25
CA LEU A 44 1.91 0.25 2.82
C LEU A 44 0.87 1.38 2.88
N LEU A 45 -0.06 1.44 1.91
CA LEU A 45 -1.23 2.33 2.00
C LEU A 45 -2.01 2.05 3.28
N PHE A 46 -2.29 0.79 3.62
CA PHE A 46 -3.02 0.46 4.84
C PHE A 46 -2.29 0.94 6.10
N ARG A 47 -0.96 0.88 6.11
CA ARG A 47 -0.15 1.39 7.23
C ARG A 47 -0.19 2.91 7.34
N VAL A 48 -0.15 3.61 6.20
CA VAL A 48 -0.35 5.07 6.16
C VAL A 48 -1.72 5.44 6.73
N LEU A 49 -2.74 4.61 6.47
CA LEU A 49 -4.09 4.83 6.96
C LEU A 49 -4.30 4.39 8.43
N GLY A 50 -3.26 3.88 9.11
CA GLY A 50 -3.33 3.52 10.52
C GLY A 50 -3.63 2.05 10.80
N TYR A 51 -3.29 1.13 9.89
CA TYR A 51 -3.50 -0.31 10.04
C TYR A 51 -2.21 -1.14 10.09
N LYS A 52 -2.27 -2.32 10.71
CA LYS A 52 -1.16 -3.29 10.75
C LYS A 52 -1.20 -4.17 9.48
N GLY A 53 -0.40 -3.82 8.48
CA GLY A 53 -0.17 -4.66 7.30
C GLY A 53 0.87 -5.76 7.52
N CYS A 54 0.88 -6.79 6.67
CA CYS A 54 1.91 -7.82 6.65
C CYS A 54 3.26 -7.35 6.08
N ASN A 55 3.28 -6.20 5.39
CA ASN A 55 4.49 -5.49 4.95
C ASN A 55 5.42 -6.38 4.10
N GLN A 56 4.83 -7.17 3.21
CA GLN A 56 5.55 -8.10 2.35
C GLN A 56 5.83 -7.53 0.95
N HIS A 57 5.03 -6.56 0.51
CA HIS A 57 5.14 -5.97 -0.83
C HIS A 57 4.91 -4.45 -0.81
N LEU A 58 5.60 -3.75 -1.70
CA LEU A 58 5.38 -2.33 -1.98
C LEU A 58 4.68 -2.21 -3.32
N ASP A 59 3.46 -1.71 -3.32
CA ASP A 59 2.60 -1.73 -4.50
C ASP A 59 2.29 -0.32 -4.97
N PHE A 60 2.50 -0.06 -6.26
CA PHE A 60 2.09 1.17 -6.92
C PHE A 60 1.14 0.86 -8.06
N ALA A 61 0.11 1.68 -8.21
CA ALA A 61 -0.65 1.74 -9.45
C ALA A 61 -0.21 2.94 -10.30
N VAL A 62 -0.15 2.72 -11.61
CA VAL A 62 0.12 3.75 -12.62
C VAL A 62 -0.98 3.75 -13.67
N GLN A 63 -1.02 4.82 -14.47
CA GLN A 63 -1.86 4.81 -15.66
C GLN A 63 -1.46 3.66 -16.59
N ASP A 64 -2.45 3.02 -17.20
CA ASP A 64 -2.26 1.90 -18.12
C ASP A 64 -1.25 2.19 -19.23
N PHE A 65 -1.32 3.39 -19.80
CA PHE A 65 -0.42 3.85 -20.85
C PHE A 65 0.99 4.17 -20.34
N HIS A 66 1.17 4.34 -19.03
CA HIS A 66 2.48 4.56 -18.41
C HIS A 66 3.14 3.27 -17.92
N LEU A 67 2.42 2.15 -17.80
CA LEU A 67 2.95 0.94 -17.17
C LEU A 67 4.28 0.48 -17.79
N GLN A 68 4.34 0.36 -19.12
CA GLN A 68 5.56 -0.12 -19.77
C GLN A 68 6.74 0.84 -19.61
N ALA A 69 6.47 2.15 -19.63
CA ALA A 69 7.48 3.17 -19.41
C ALA A 69 8.00 3.12 -17.97
N ALA A 70 7.11 2.97 -16.98
CA ALA A 70 7.47 2.83 -15.58
C ALA A 70 8.37 1.61 -15.34
N ILE A 71 8.04 0.46 -15.95
CA ILE A 71 8.86 -0.75 -15.89
C ILE A 71 10.27 -0.47 -16.42
N ASN A 72 10.39 0.12 -17.61
CA ASN A 72 11.68 0.38 -18.24
C ASN A 72 12.53 1.36 -17.40
N ILE A 73 11.92 2.43 -16.86
CA ILE A 73 12.62 3.39 -16.00
C ILE A 73 13.15 2.72 -14.73
N LEU A 74 12.35 1.87 -14.10
CA LEU A 74 12.80 1.15 -12.90
C LEU A 74 13.94 0.17 -13.22
N ARG A 75 13.88 -0.54 -14.35
CA ARG A 75 15.01 -1.36 -14.83
C ARG A 75 16.28 -0.54 -15.04
N GLU A 76 16.17 0.62 -15.69
CA GLU A 76 17.30 1.56 -15.88
C GLU A 76 17.88 2.06 -14.55
N LYS A 77 17.08 2.10 -13.48
CA LYS A 77 17.52 2.44 -12.11
C LYS A 77 18.00 1.23 -11.31
N GLY A 78 18.17 0.08 -11.95
CA GLY A 78 18.71 -1.14 -11.35
C GLY A 78 17.70 -1.95 -10.53
N TYR A 79 16.40 -1.72 -10.70
CA TYR A 79 15.38 -2.62 -10.15
C TYR A 79 15.37 -3.90 -10.98
N ASN A 80 15.59 -5.04 -10.32
CA ASN A 80 15.72 -6.33 -10.97
C ASN A 80 14.38 -7.06 -11.01
N ASP A 81 13.96 -7.51 -12.19
CA ASP A 81 12.76 -8.32 -12.44
C ASP A 81 13.07 -9.72 -12.99
N THR A 82 14.34 -10.17 -12.91
CA THR A 82 14.73 -11.52 -13.33
C THR A 82 14.21 -12.56 -12.34
N PHE A 83 13.48 -13.53 -12.84
CA PHE A 83 12.96 -14.63 -12.03
C PHE A 83 14.07 -15.58 -11.57
N TYR A 84 14.09 -15.88 -10.27
CA TYR A 84 14.95 -16.90 -9.68
C TYR A 84 14.22 -18.25 -9.60
N GLN A 85 14.94 -19.36 -9.83
CA GLN A 85 14.38 -20.72 -9.87
C GLN A 85 13.65 -21.16 -8.59
N ASN A 86 13.82 -20.45 -7.46
CA ASN A 86 13.17 -20.71 -6.17
C ASN A 86 12.35 -19.50 -5.65
N CYS A 87 11.89 -18.61 -6.52
CA CYS A 87 11.05 -17.48 -6.12
C CYS A 87 9.66 -17.96 -5.66
N THR A 88 9.33 -17.77 -4.37
CA THR A 88 8.01 -18.18 -3.84
C THR A 88 6.86 -17.27 -4.30
N THR A 89 7.09 -16.03 -4.77
CA THR A 89 6.02 -15.14 -5.28
C THR A 89 5.31 -15.77 -6.45
N PHE A 90 6.04 -16.38 -7.39
CA PHE A 90 5.40 -17.02 -8.54
C PHE A 90 4.55 -18.23 -8.12
N ALA A 91 5.03 -19.02 -7.15
CA ALA A 91 4.27 -20.13 -6.60
C ALA A 91 2.99 -19.63 -5.90
N GLU A 92 3.09 -18.58 -5.08
CA GLU A 92 1.96 -17.95 -4.38
C GLU A 92 0.94 -17.35 -5.35
N GLU A 93 1.38 -16.61 -6.37
CA GLU A 93 0.48 -16.03 -7.38
C GLU A 93 -0.20 -17.12 -8.21
N ARG A 94 0.51 -18.22 -8.50
CA ARG A 94 -0.08 -19.40 -9.15
C ARG A 94 -1.13 -20.09 -8.29
N GLU A 95 -0.91 -20.16 -6.97
CA GLU A 95 -1.88 -20.69 -6.02
C GLU A 95 -3.12 -19.79 -5.90
N LYS A 96 -2.90 -18.46 -5.86
CA LYS A 96 -3.93 -17.44 -5.80
C LYS A 96 -4.61 -17.17 -7.15
N ARG A 97 -4.30 -17.91 -8.22
CA ARG A 97 -4.77 -17.61 -9.60
C ARG A 97 -6.29 -17.47 -9.72
N TYR A 98 -7.04 -18.17 -8.87
CA TYR A 98 -8.51 -18.17 -8.82
C TYR A 98 -9.09 -17.25 -7.75
N ASP A 99 -8.24 -16.66 -6.92
CA ASP A 99 -8.65 -15.71 -5.92
C ASP A 99 -8.93 -14.36 -6.58
N ALA A 100 -9.86 -13.63 -5.98
CA ALA A 100 -10.03 -12.23 -6.26
C ALA A 100 -8.94 -11.50 -5.45
N HIS A 101 -8.05 -10.81 -6.12
CA HIS A 101 -7.04 -9.93 -5.50
C HIS A 101 -6.58 -8.96 -6.59
N MET A 102 -5.91 -7.87 -6.20
CA MET A 102 -5.28 -6.98 -7.16
C MET A 102 -4.08 -7.73 -7.74
N LYS A 103 -4.19 -8.15 -9.00
CA LYS A 103 -3.09 -8.85 -9.68
C LYS A 103 -2.05 -7.81 -10.11
N PRO A 104 -0.78 -7.97 -9.72
CA PRO A 104 0.28 -7.13 -10.27
C PRO A 104 0.44 -7.42 -11.75
N ASP A 105 0.73 -6.38 -12.52
CA ASP A 105 1.16 -6.52 -13.91
C ASP A 105 2.68 -6.78 -14.01
N HIS A 106 3.44 -6.34 -12.99
CA HIS A 106 4.88 -6.48 -12.98
C HIS A 106 5.46 -6.54 -11.56
N TRP A 107 6.60 -7.21 -11.41
CA TRP A 107 7.30 -7.42 -10.15
C TRP A 107 8.78 -7.10 -10.29
N PHE A 108 9.32 -6.38 -9.32
CA PHE A 108 10.74 -6.22 -9.10
C PHE A 108 11.14 -6.84 -7.78
N HIS A 109 12.14 -7.71 -7.81
CA HIS A 109 12.71 -8.34 -6.64
C HIS A 109 13.68 -7.38 -5.94
N LEU A 110 13.36 -7.01 -4.70
CA LEU A 110 14.20 -6.09 -3.92
C LEU A 110 15.35 -6.80 -3.19
N TYR A 111 15.51 -8.11 -3.41
CA TYR A 111 16.45 -8.97 -2.70
C TYR A 111 17.93 -8.62 -3.00
N ASP A 112 18.25 -8.11 -4.19
CA ASP A 112 19.64 -7.90 -4.65
C ASP A 112 20.07 -6.42 -4.70
N ARG A 113 19.27 -5.51 -4.15
CA ARG A 113 19.57 -4.08 -4.28
C ARG A 113 20.65 -3.62 -3.30
N ILE A 114 21.83 -3.28 -3.85
CA ILE A 114 22.82 -2.42 -3.17
C ILE A 114 22.32 -0.97 -3.32
N PRO A 115 22.11 -0.21 -2.24
CA PRO A 115 21.59 1.16 -2.33
C PRO A 115 22.53 2.11 -3.08
N VAL A 116 21.93 3.07 -3.78
CA VAL A 116 22.58 3.97 -4.74
C VAL A 116 23.38 5.11 -4.07
N HIS A 117 23.59 5.10 -2.75
CA HIS A 117 24.38 6.13 -2.06
C HIS A 117 25.58 5.59 -1.27
N LEU A 118 26.74 5.86 -1.87
CA LEU A 118 28.13 5.97 -1.35
C LEU A 118 28.61 4.91 -0.33
N PRO A 119 29.64 4.11 -0.67
CA PRO A 119 30.34 3.33 0.34
C PRO A 119 31.02 4.31 1.30
N LEU A 120 30.63 4.29 2.58
CA LEU A 120 31.50 4.80 3.64
C LEU A 120 32.82 4.01 3.55
N PRO A 121 33.98 4.67 3.41
CA PRO A 121 35.25 3.96 3.33
C PRO A 121 35.48 3.21 4.64
N GLY A 122 35.68 1.89 4.58
CA GLY A 122 36.20 1.10 5.70
C GLY A 122 35.32 -0.04 6.24
N HIS A 123 34.10 -0.25 5.74
CA HIS A 123 33.28 -1.40 6.15
C HIS A 123 33.31 -2.52 5.12
N ASN A 124 34.22 -3.49 5.32
CA ASN A 124 34.15 -4.81 4.69
C ASN A 124 32.91 -5.53 5.22
N LEU A 125 31.83 -5.58 4.44
CA LEU A 125 30.64 -6.35 4.80
C LEU A 125 30.90 -7.84 4.48
N PRO A 126 30.70 -8.76 5.45
CA PRO A 126 30.78 -10.19 5.18
C PRO A 126 29.67 -10.61 4.22
N THR A 127 30.01 -11.44 3.23
CA THR A 127 29.04 -12.08 2.34
C THR A 127 28.09 -12.94 3.18
N PRO A 128 26.77 -12.72 3.13
CA PRO A 128 25.84 -13.51 3.93
C PRO A 128 25.76 -14.96 3.42
N PRO A 129 25.59 -15.95 4.32
CA PRO A 129 25.46 -17.35 3.92
C PRO A 129 24.17 -17.60 3.12
N PRO A 130 24.16 -18.58 2.21
CA PRO A 130 22.98 -18.93 1.41
C PRO A 130 21.89 -19.57 2.29
N SER A 131 20.78 -18.85 2.51
CA SER A 131 19.56 -19.41 3.10
C SER A 131 18.74 -20.18 2.05
N PRO A 132 18.18 -21.37 2.37
CA PRO A 132 17.45 -22.24 1.43
C PRO A 132 16.02 -21.78 1.11
N ALA A 133 15.40 -20.95 1.93
CA ALA A 133 14.10 -20.31 1.64
C ALA A 133 14.24 -18.81 1.95
N LYS A 134 14.37 -18.00 0.91
CA LYS A 134 14.52 -16.55 1.04
C LYS A 134 13.11 -15.95 1.03
N THR A 135 12.66 -15.42 2.16
CA THR A 135 11.52 -14.50 2.19
C THR A 135 11.92 -13.25 1.38
N HIS A 136 11.46 -13.15 0.14
CA HIS A 136 11.73 -11.99 -0.71
C HIS A 136 10.62 -10.96 -0.58
N VAL A 137 11.01 -9.70 -0.78
CA VAL A 137 10.14 -8.53 -0.75
C VAL A 137 10.10 -7.99 -2.16
N ASP A 138 8.90 -7.73 -2.68
CA ASP A 138 8.73 -7.26 -4.06
C ASP A 138 8.25 -5.80 -4.10
N LEU A 139 8.72 -5.07 -5.10
CA LEU A 139 8.03 -3.89 -5.61
C LEU A 139 7.10 -4.34 -6.75
N ARG A 140 5.84 -3.95 -6.68
CA ARG A 140 4.78 -4.39 -7.59
C ARG A 140 4.16 -3.19 -8.31
N LEU A 141 3.94 -3.35 -9.61
CA LEU A 141 3.23 -2.37 -10.41
C LEU A 141 1.90 -2.92 -10.87
N HIS A 142 0.87 -2.07 -10.80
CA HIS A 142 -0.49 -2.37 -11.20
C HIS A 142 -0.99 -1.32 -12.20
N ARG A 143 -1.89 -1.75 -13.08
CA ARG A 143 -2.76 -0.83 -13.83
C ARG A 143 -3.82 -0.23 -12.92
N ILE A 144 -4.01 1.09 -13.03
CA ILE A 144 -5.09 1.76 -12.31
C ILE A 144 -6.46 1.25 -12.78
N SER A 145 -6.61 0.87 -14.04
CA SER A 145 -7.86 0.31 -14.58
C SER A 145 -8.28 -1.03 -13.94
N GLU A 146 -7.33 -1.78 -13.36
CA GLU A 146 -7.63 -3.07 -12.72
C GLU A 146 -8.04 -2.93 -11.25
N CYS A 147 -7.67 -1.82 -10.62
CA CYS A 147 -7.77 -1.64 -9.18
C CYS A 147 -8.67 -0.46 -8.77
N PHE A 148 -8.67 0.61 -9.57
CA PHE A 148 -9.26 1.91 -9.25
C PHE A 148 -9.85 2.59 -10.51
N TRP A 149 -10.53 1.84 -11.38
CA TRP A 149 -11.00 2.32 -12.71
C TRP A 149 -11.96 3.50 -12.70
N ALA A 150 -12.60 3.79 -11.56
CA ALA A 150 -13.50 4.92 -11.42
C ALA A 150 -12.78 6.23 -11.03
N LEU A 151 -11.46 6.18 -10.75
CA LEU A 151 -10.70 7.37 -10.42
C LEU A 151 -10.35 8.19 -11.66
N PRO A 152 -10.29 9.53 -11.53
CA PRO A 152 -9.76 10.37 -12.59
C PRO A 152 -8.27 10.09 -12.79
N PRO A 153 -7.64 10.69 -13.80
CA PRO A 153 -6.21 10.51 -13.99
C PRO A 153 -5.39 10.92 -12.76
N ILE A 154 -4.40 10.11 -12.38
CA ILE A 154 -3.47 10.44 -11.29
C ILE A 154 -2.81 11.79 -11.58
N PRO A 155 -2.91 12.78 -10.66
CA PRO A 155 -2.30 14.07 -10.86
C PRO A 155 -0.78 13.95 -10.82
N LEU A 156 -0.10 14.80 -11.60
CA LEU A 156 1.32 15.02 -11.40
C LEU A 156 1.54 15.87 -10.14
N THR A 157 2.71 15.71 -9.51
CA THR A 157 3.05 16.43 -8.28
C THR A 157 2.97 17.96 -8.43
N ASP A 158 3.29 18.49 -9.61
CA ASP A 158 3.22 19.93 -9.94
C ASP A 158 1.78 20.44 -10.15
N THR A 159 0.84 19.55 -10.48
CA THR A 159 -0.59 19.86 -10.69
C THR A 159 -1.47 19.60 -9.48
N TRP A 160 -0.87 19.41 -8.29
CA TRP A 160 -1.59 19.02 -7.09
C TRP A 160 -2.58 20.09 -6.62
N LEU A 161 -3.83 19.68 -6.38
CA LEU A 161 -4.86 20.53 -5.80
C LEU A 161 -5.02 20.23 -4.29
N PRO A 162 -4.87 21.23 -3.41
CA PRO A 162 -5.24 21.06 -2.01
C PRO A 162 -6.71 20.63 -1.88
N ASN A 163 -7.00 19.67 -1.00
CA ASN A 163 -8.33 19.12 -0.77
C ASN A 163 -8.94 18.38 -1.99
N ASP A 164 -8.12 17.79 -2.86
CA ASP A 164 -8.61 16.83 -3.85
C ASP A 164 -9.41 15.70 -3.15
N ARG A 165 -10.58 15.39 -3.70
CA ARG A 165 -11.49 14.38 -3.10
C ARG A 165 -11.09 12.95 -3.44
N ASN A 166 -10.32 12.76 -4.52
CA ASN A 166 -9.94 11.46 -5.06
C ASN A 166 -8.56 11.01 -4.57
N TYR A 167 -7.65 11.96 -4.37
CA TYR A 167 -6.28 11.71 -3.96
C TYR A 167 -5.89 12.56 -2.76
N ILE A 168 -5.06 12.00 -1.88
CA ILE A 168 -4.37 12.76 -0.84
C ILE A 168 -2.88 12.45 -0.86
N ARG A 169 -2.07 13.26 -0.18
CA ARG A 169 -0.65 12.98 0.01
C ARG A 169 -0.42 12.26 1.33
N THR A 170 0.70 11.55 1.42
CA THR A 170 1.07 10.84 2.65
C THR A 170 1.42 11.76 3.83
N ASP A 171 1.53 13.08 3.65
CA ASP A 171 1.66 14.08 4.71
C ASP A 171 0.33 14.75 5.10
N ASP A 172 -0.80 14.27 4.59
CA ASP A 172 -2.11 14.86 4.88
C ASP A 172 -2.37 14.88 6.40
N PRO A 173 -2.70 16.06 6.99
CA PRO A 173 -2.83 16.22 8.44
C PRO A 173 -3.98 15.41 9.05
N ARG A 174 -4.89 14.86 8.22
CA ARG A 174 -5.97 13.97 8.65
C ARG A 174 -5.51 12.53 8.85
N LEU A 175 -4.30 12.19 8.41
CA LEU A 175 -3.70 10.87 8.61
C LEU A 175 -3.19 10.70 10.06
N PRO A 176 -3.11 9.47 10.59
CA PRO A 176 -2.61 9.23 11.94
C PRO A 176 -1.16 9.71 12.10
N VAL A 177 -0.82 10.49 13.13
CA VAL A 177 0.53 11.09 13.26
C VAL A 177 1.44 10.31 14.23
N LYS A 178 0.89 9.38 15.03
CA LYS A 178 1.67 8.70 16.09
C LYS A 178 2.26 7.37 15.60
N PRO A 179 3.60 7.23 15.51
CA PRO A 179 4.21 5.91 15.42
C PRO A 179 3.98 5.17 16.74
N ARG A 180 3.46 3.94 16.68
CA ARG A 180 3.67 3.01 17.80
C ARG A 180 5.18 2.74 17.87
N GLN A 181 5.76 2.74 19.07
CA GLN A 181 7.18 2.42 19.28
C GLN A 181 7.61 1.08 18.62
N ASN A 182 6.65 0.18 18.39
CA ASN A 182 6.87 -1.15 17.82
C ASN A 182 6.50 -1.28 16.32
N TYR A 183 6.07 -0.22 15.64
CA TYR A 183 5.63 -0.27 14.24
C TYR A 183 6.25 0.86 13.40
N PRO A 184 7.45 0.66 12.82
CA PRO A 184 8.10 1.66 11.96
C PRO A 184 7.29 1.84 10.66
N ASN A 185 7.07 3.06 10.15
CA ASN A 185 6.22 3.34 8.98
C ASN A 185 4.73 3.08 9.26
N PHE A 186 4.15 3.85 10.19
CA PHE A 186 2.73 3.84 10.50
C PHE A 186 2.20 5.27 10.52
N GLY A 187 1.07 5.52 9.85
CA GLY A 187 0.47 6.85 9.76
C GLY A 187 1.09 7.76 8.70
N ALA A 188 0.96 9.08 8.87
CA ALA A 188 1.53 10.07 7.98
C ALA A 188 3.04 9.89 7.80
N PHE A 189 3.55 10.22 6.61
CA PHE A 189 4.98 10.28 6.36
C PHE A 189 5.58 11.40 7.24
N PRO A 190 6.77 11.18 7.82
CA PRO A 190 7.46 12.23 8.57
C PRO A 190 7.89 13.35 7.60
N PRO A 191 7.98 14.62 8.05
CA PRO A 191 8.26 15.76 7.17
C PRO A 191 9.59 15.70 6.41
N GLN A 192 10.49 14.80 6.81
CA GLN A 192 11.81 14.62 6.19
C GLN A 192 11.79 13.67 4.98
N ILE A 193 10.69 12.93 4.78
CA ILE A 193 10.55 12.00 3.68
C ILE A 193 9.60 12.63 2.65
N PRO A 194 10.02 12.75 1.37
CA PRO A 194 9.15 13.27 0.33
C PRO A 194 7.83 12.49 0.26
N THR A 195 6.76 13.23 0.00
CA THR A 195 5.40 12.73 0.05
C THR A 195 5.06 11.91 -1.18
N VAL A 196 4.21 10.91 -1.01
CA VAL A 196 3.70 10.06 -2.08
C VAL A 196 2.19 10.28 -2.21
N ILE A 197 1.65 10.11 -3.41
CA ILE A 197 0.20 10.20 -3.64
C ILE A 197 -0.45 8.88 -3.24
N ILE A 198 -1.56 8.95 -2.52
CA ILE A 198 -2.44 7.82 -2.21
C ILE A 198 -3.88 8.14 -2.65
N PRO A 199 -4.71 7.13 -2.98
CA PRO A 199 -6.15 7.36 -3.12
C PRO A 199 -6.73 7.83 -1.78
N SER A 200 -7.74 8.70 -1.82
CA SER A 200 -8.45 9.09 -0.61
C SER A 200 -9.16 7.87 0.01
N PRO A 201 -9.36 7.82 1.32
CA PRO A 201 -9.99 6.67 1.96
C PRO A 201 -11.37 6.30 1.41
N ALA A 202 -12.22 7.30 1.13
CA ALA A 202 -13.51 7.10 0.48
C ALA A 202 -13.35 6.40 -0.89
N ARG A 203 -12.38 6.83 -1.70
CA ARG A 203 -12.08 6.17 -2.98
C ARG A 203 -11.59 4.74 -2.83
N VAL A 204 -10.81 4.43 -1.79
CA VAL A 204 -10.39 3.05 -1.53
C VAL A 204 -11.59 2.17 -1.17
N ILE A 205 -12.48 2.66 -0.31
CA ILE A 205 -13.73 1.97 0.05
C ILE A 205 -14.57 1.67 -1.20
N GLU A 206 -14.82 2.68 -2.02
CA GLU A 206 -15.63 2.48 -3.21
C GLU A 206 -14.96 1.54 -4.22
N ALA A 207 -13.64 1.63 -4.38
CA ALA A 207 -12.89 0.70 -5.21
C ALA A 207 -13.08 -0.74 -4.73
N ILE A 208 -13.01 -1.00 -3.43
CA ILE A 208 -13.26 -2.34 -2.86
C ILE A 208 -14.68 -2.82 -3.13
N ILE A 209 -15.69 -1.95 -2.99
CA ILE A 209 -17.09 -2.29 -3.32
C ILE A 209 -17.23 -2.67 -4.79
N ARG A 210 -16.64 -1.87 -5.68
CA ARG A 210 -16.62 -2.11 -7.14
C ARG A 210 -15.89 -3.41 -7.49
N LEU A 211 -14.73 -3.68 -6.86
CA LEU A 211 -13.96 -4.91 -7.02
C LEU A 211 -14.75 -6.14 -6.55
N LYS A 212 -15.46 -6.04 -5.43
CA LYS A 212 -16.37 -7.08 -4.94
C LYS A 212 -17.48 -7.37 -5.93
N ALA A 213 -18.10 -6.34 -6.51
CA ALA A 213 -19.13 -6.50 -7.53
C ALA A 213 -18.57 -7.19 -8.78
N ARG A 214 -17.42 -6.75 -9.29
CA ARG A 214 -16.72 -7.36 -10.44
C ARG A 214 -16.43 -8.84 -10.20
N ASP A 215 -15.90 -9.16 -9.02
CA ASP A 215 -15.40 -10.50 -8.70
C ASP A 215 -16.46 -11.43 -8.08
N ARG A 216 -17.72 -10.99 -7.97
CA ARG A 216 -18.84 -11.78 -7.43
C ARG A 216 -19.02 -13.12 -8.12
N LYS A 217 -18.73 -13.19 -9.42
CA LYS A 217 -18.85 -14.40 -10.24
C LYS A 217 -17.62 -15.33 -10.16
N ARG A 218 -16.53 -14.91 -9.50
CA ARG A 218 -15.35 -15.78 -9.28
C ARG A 218 -15.66 -16.86 -8.25
N ARG A 219 -14.84 -17.91 -8.21
CA ARG A 219 -14.99 -19.04 -7.27
C ARG A 219 -15.01 -18.59 -5.80
N CYS A 220 -14.17 -17.62 -5.44
CA CYS A 220 -14.14 -17.07 -4.09
C CYS A 220 -15.28 -16.08 -3.79
N ARG A 221 -16.10 -15.72 -4.80
CA ARG A 221 -17.21 -14.75 -4.74
C ARG A 221 -16.81 -13.37 -4.21
N GLY A 222 -15.53 -13.01 -4.33
CA GLY A 222 -15.00 -11.76 -3.80
C GLY A 222 -14.83 -11.72 -2.27
N ARG A 223 -14.86 -12.86 -1.56
CA ARG A 223 -14.75 -12.91 -0.08
C ARG A 223 -13.48 -12.25 0.49
N CYS A 224 -12.38 -12.24 -0.26
CA CYS A 224 -11.17 -11.49 0.08
C CYS A 224 -11.42 -9.98 0.25
N TRP A 225 -12.33 -9.42 -0.54
CA TRP A 225 -12.71 -8.02 -0.51
C TRP A 225 -13.51 -7.73 0.75
N ASP A 226 -14.29 -8.68 1.26
CA ASP A 226 -15.02 -8.52 2.53
C ASP A 226 -14.06 -8.30 3.71
N ARG A 227 -12.96 -9.06 3.77
CA ARG A 227 -11.93 -8.87 4.80
C ARG A 227 -11.29 -7.49 4.71
N ARG A 228 -10.87 -7.09 3.51
CA ARG A 228 -10.31 -5.75 3.27
C ARG A 228 -11.32 -4.66 3.60
N PHE A 229 -12.56 -4.85 3.19
CA PHE A 229 -13.65 -3.92 3.40
C PHE A 229 -13.90 -3.69 4.89
N ALA A 230 -14.02 -4.76 5.67
CA ALA A 230 -14.17 -4.68 7.11
C ALA A 230 -13.00 -3.97 7.79
N HIS A 231 -11.77 -4.15 7.30
CA HIS A 231 -10.62 -3.40 7.81
C HIS A 231 -10.82 -1.88 7.64
N PHE A 232 -11.19 -1.41 6.44
CA PHE A 232 -11.45 0.01 6.19
C PHE A 232 -12.58 0.57 7.06
N MET A 233 -13.66 -0.21 7.23
CA MET A 233 -14.78 0.20 8.08
C MET A 233 -14.42 0.27 9.57
N PHE A 234 -13.61 -0.68 10.04
CA PHE A 234 -13.13 -0.68 11.41
C PHE A 234 -12.20 0.53 11.68
N ILE A 235 -11.26 0.79 10.76
CA ILE A 235 -10.35 1.95 10.79
C ILE A 235 -11.10 3.27 10.75
N GLY A 236 -12.26 3.35 10.11
CA GLY A 236 -13.09 4.57 10.07
C GLY A 236 -13.96 4.79 11.32
N ARG A 237 -14.12 3.79 12.20
CA ARG A 237 -15.14 3.83 13.27
C ARG A 237 -14.65 3.66 14.70
N LYS A 238 -13.56 2.94 14.95
CA LYS A 238 -13.11 2.67 16.34
C LYS A 238 -11.65 3.06 16.54
N ALA A 239 -11.36 3.64 17.70
CA ALA A 239 -10.00 3.70 18.20
C ALA A 239 -9.53 2.25 18.40
N ASN A 240 -8.52 1.84 17.63
CA ASN A 240 -8.04 0.46 17.57
C ASN A 240 -7.38 -0.01 18.90
N ASP A 241 -7.08 0.91 19.82
CA ASP A 241 -6.42 0.74 21.13
C ASP A 241 -6.49 2.09 21.88
N ALA A 242 -6.41 2.11 23.21
CA ALA A 242 -6.22 3.33 24.00
C ALA A 242 -4.98 4.15 23.57
N ASN A 243 -4.02 3.49 22.90
CA ASN A 243 -2.80 4.11 22.37
C ASN A 243 -2.82 4.41 20.86
N ILE A 244 -3.90 4.06 20.14
CA ILE A 244 -4.04 4.37 18.71
C ILE A 244 -4.93 5.62 18.61
N PRO A 245 -4.45 6.72 17.96
CA PRO A 245 -5.30 7.88 17.74
C PRO A 245 -6.61 7.47 17.06
N PRO A 246 -7.71 8.22 17.29
CA PRO A 246 -9.00 7.90 16.73
C PRO A 246 -8.92 7.69 15.20
N PRO A 247 -9.90 6.98 14.62
CA PRO A 247 -9.99 6.74 13.18
C PRO A 247 -9.67 8.00 12.37
N ILE A 248 -9.13 7.83 11.16
CA ILE A 248 -9.14 8.93 10.17
C ILE A 248 -10.59 9.40 10.10
N SER A 249 -10.83 10.61 10.59
CA SER A 249 -12.15 11.15 10.84
C SER A 249 -12.28 12.49 10.13
N GLY A 250 -13.52 12.99 10.04
CA GLY A 250 -13.86 14.17 9.27
C GLY A 250 -14.00 13.88 7.78
N ARG A 251 -13.85 14.93 6.96
CA ARG A 251 -14.12 14.97 5.50
C ARG A 251 -13.60 13.84 4.61
N LEU A 252 -12.73 12.95 5.10
CA LEU A 252 -12.27 11.77 4.34
C LEU A 252 -13.23 10.56 4.42
N TYR A 253 -14.13 10.56 5.41
CA TYR A 253 -15.11 9.49 5.67
C TYR A 253 -16.54 10.03 5.86
N GLU A 254 -16.75 11.35 5.72
CA GLU A 254 -18.07 11.97 5.67
C GLU A 254 -18.80 11.61 4.37
N LEU A 255 -20.13 11.71 4.36
CA LEU A 255 -20.97 11.31 3.22
C LEU A 255 -20.55 12.02 1.93
N GLU A 256 -20.18 13.29 2.04
CA GLU A 256 -19.73 14.15 0.94
C GLU A 256 -18.40 13.69 0.32
N ALA A 257 -17.63 12.86 1.02
CA ALA A 257 -16.40 12.25 0.50
C ALA A 257 -16.69 11.16 -0.53
N PHE A 258 -17.89 10.58 -0.51
CA PHE A 258 -18.31 9.49 -1.38
C PHE A 258 -19.00 10.00 -2.65
N ASP A 259 -18.91 9.21 -3.71
CA ASP A 259 -19.71 9.43 -4.91
C ASP A 259 -21.17 9.17 -4.58
N ARG A 260 -22.06 9.95 -5.20
CA ARG A 260 -23.51 9.92 -4.91
C ARG A 260 -24.09 8.50 -4.96
N GLU A 261 -23.60 7.67 -5.88
CA GLU A 261 -24.06 6.28 -6.03
C GLU A 261 -23.75 5.38 -4.82
N PHE A 262 -22.81 5.77 -3.95
CA PHE A 262 -22.49 5.07 -2.70
C PHE A 262 -23.10 5.73 -1.48
N HIS A 263 -23.81 6.87 -1.60
CA HIS A 263 -24.35 7.58 -0.43
C HIS A 263 -25.32 6.71 0.36
N ASP A 264 -26.34 6.15 -0.30
CA ASP A 264 -27.34 5.30 0.35
C ASP A 264 -26.71 4.05 0.98
N TRP A 265 -25.71 3.49 0.29
CA TRP A 265 -24.96 2.35 0.78
C TRP A 265 -24.14 2.71 2.03
N TRP A 266 -23.39 3.81 1.99
CA TRP A 266 -22.58 4.31 3.10
C TRP A 266 -23.45 4.65 4.31
N THR A 267 -24.54 5.39 4.11
CA THR A 267 -25.51 5.73 5.14
C THR A 267 -26.10 4.49 5.80
N SER A 268 -26.56 3.52 5.01
CA SER A 268 -27.06 2.24 5.54
C SER A 268 -26.02 1.53 6.40
N GLU A 269 -24.78 1.44 5.97
CA GLU A 269 -23.74 0.78 6.76
C GLU A 269 -23.43 1.55 8.04
N MET A 270 -23.42 2.89 8.00
CA MET A 270 -23.17 3.78 9.14
C MET A 270 -24.29 3.69 10.19
N ASP A 271 -25.54 3.74 9.76
CA ASP A 271 -26.71 3.77 10.64
C ASP A 271 -26.98 2.45 11.34
N TYR A 272 -26.77 1.33 10.64
CA TYR A 272 -27.18 0.05 11.19
C TYR A 272 -26.25 -0.50 12.28
N GLN A 273 -25.08 0.12 12.55
CA GLN A 273 -23.94 -0.52 13.27
C GLN A 273 -23.62 -1.95 12.78
N CYS A 274 -24.20 -2.32 11.64
CA CYS A 274 -24.37 -3.68 11.24
C CYS A 274 -23.29 -3.90 10.22
N ILE A 275 -22.13 -4.27 10.74
CA ILE A 275 -21.36 -5.28 10.05
C ILE A 275 -22.33 -6.48 9.90
N ARG A 276 -23.08 -6.56 8.79
CA ARG A 276 -23.87 -7.74 8.39
C ARG A 276 -22.94 -8.89 7.98
N SER A 277 -21.90 -9.11 8.77
CA SER A 277 -20.97 -10.21 8.70
C SER A 277 -20.60 -10.57 10.13
N PHE A 278 -21.52 -11.30 10.76
CA PHE A 278 -21.32 -11.96 12.03
C PHE A 278 -20.08 -12.90 12.00
N ASP A 279 -19.61 -13.29 10.81
CA ASP A 279 -18.38 -14.07 10.61
C ASP A 279 -17.08 -13.25 10.67
N LEU A 280 -17.13 -11.93 10.45
CA LEU A 280 -15.92 -11.11 10.24
C LEU A 280 -15.27 -10.68 11.57
N ARG A 281 -16.06 -10.47 12.62
CA ARG A 281 -15.54 -10.15 13.95
C ARG A 281 -14.70 -11.31 14.52
N ARG A 282 -15.15 -12.55 14.31
CA ARG A 282 -14.46 -13.77 14.77
C ARG A 282 -13.18 -14.05 13.96
N GLU A 283 -13.17 -13.74 12.65
CA GLU A 283 -11.95 -13.87 11.83
C GLU A 283 -10.89 -12.79 12.14
N LEU A 284 -11.30 -11.56 12.45
CA LEU A 284 -10.38 -10.47 12.81
C LEU A 284 -9.74 -10.67 14.19
N GLU A 285 -10.48 -11.24 15.14
CA GLU A 285 -9.95 -11.59 16.47
C GLU A 285 -8.93 -12.74 16.44
N THR A 286 -8.90 -13.55 15.37
CA THR A 286 -7.91 -14.63 15.20
C THR A 286 -6.61 -14.23 14.48
N VAL A 287 -6.55 -13.02 13.91
CA VAL A 287 -5.39 -12.54 13.11
C VAL A 287 -4.64 -11.39 13.81
N LEU A 288 -5.18 -10.85 14.90
CA LEU A 288 -4.54 -9.86 15.77
C LEU A 288 -3.60 -10.51 16.80
#